data_AF-A0A1I2VG31-F1
#
_entry.id   AF-A0A1I2VG31-F1
#
_cell.length_a   1.000
_cell.length_b   1.000
_cell.length_c   1.000
_cell.angle_alpha   90.00
_cell.angle_beta   90.00
_cell.angle_gamma   90.00
#
_symmetry.space_group_name_H-M   'P 1'
#
loop_
_entity.id
_entity.type
_entity.pdbx_description
1 polymer ?
#
loop_
_entity_poly.entity_id
_entity_poly.type
_entity_poly.pdbx_seq_one_letter_code
_entity_poly.pdbx_strand_id
1 'polypeptide(L)'
;MITAAIEYAKTAAAALGVGGVLFSAYATAGLPIPASQEFVEAKVGAVVDRINESDVVMGKKIDVLSATTLELQRKSIVQQRARLRYEFGANTALATKADAVRRVALERRAAEISDELAELDRDDVDLRARIDKLRQP
;
A
#
# COMPACT_ATOMS: atom_id res chain seq x y z
N MET A 1 65.66 25.16 -4.10
CA MET A 1 64.35 24.47 -4.24
C MET A 1 64.31 23.09 -3.58
N ILE A 2 65.40 22.31 -3.54
CA ILE A 2 65.43 20.98 -2.89
C ILE A 2 65.32 21.05 -1.36
N THR A 3 65.86 22.11 -0.72
CA THR A 3 65.88 22.26 0.74
C THR A 3 64.49 22.45 1.37
N ALA A 4 63.61 23.23 0.72
CA ALA A 4 62.25 23.49 1.19
C ALA A 4 61.34 22.24 1.09
N ALA A 5 61.55 21.38 0.09
CA ALA A 5 60.82 20.12 -0.06
C ALA A 5 61.17 19.11 1.04
N ILE A 6 62.42 19.09 1.49
CA ILE A 6 62.89 18.22 2.59
C ILE A 6 62.34 18.72 3.95
N GLU A 7 62.25 20.03 4.16
CA GLU A 7 61.63 20.62 5.35
C GLU A 7 60.12 20.37 5.42
N TYR A 8 59.42 20.45 4.28
CA TYR A 8 58.00 20.08 4.16
C TYR A 8 57.77 18.58 4.39
N ALA A 9 58.65 17.72 3.88
CA ALA A 9 58.54 16.27 4.10
C ALA A 9 58.75 15.90 5.58
N LYS A 10 59.69 16.56 6.27
CA LYS A 10 59.90 16.37 7.71
C LYS A 10 58.72 16.84 8.55
N THR A 11 58.15 18.00 8.23
CA THR A 11 56.97 18.53 8.94
C THR A 11 55.70 17.71 8.65
N ALA A 12 55.51 17.22 7.42
CA ALA A 12 54.42 16.31 7.08
C ALA A 12 54.56 14.95 7.79
N ALA A 13 55.77 14.38 7.83
CA ALA A 13 56.03 13.13 8.55
C ALA A 13 55.83 13.30 10.07
N ALA A 14 56.25 14.44 10.64
CA ALA A 14 56.02 14.76 12.04
C ALA A 14 54.52 14.95 12.34
N ALA A 15 53.77 15.63 11.46
CA ALA A 15 52.33 15.81 11.62
C ALA A 15 51.54 14.50 11.49
N LEU A 16 51.93 13.63 10.55
CA LEU A 16 51.36 12.28 10.40
C LEU A 16 51.73 11.38 11.59
N GLY A 17 52.96 11.49 12.10
CA GLY A 17 53.41 10.76 13.28
C GLY A 17 52.65 11.17 14.55
N VAL A 18 52.48 12.48 14.78
CA VAL A 18 51.73 13.00 15.93
C VAL A 18 50.23 12.70 15.79
N GLY A 19 49.64 12.88 14.61
CA GLY A 19 48.24 12.55 14.35
C GLY A 19 47.93 11.05 14.48
N GLY A 20 48.83 10.19 14.01
CA GLY A 20 48.72 8.74 14.14
C GLY A 20 48.86 8.24 15.58
N VAL A 21 49.75 8.85 16.37
CA VAL A 21 49.91 8.53 17.81
C VAL A 21 48.70 8.98 18.63
N LEU A 22 48.13 10.15 18.33
CA LEU A 22 46.91 10.62 18.99
C LEU A 22 45.70 9.74 18.64
N PHE A 23 45.57 9.33 17.38
CA PHE A 23 44.50 8.44 16.93
C PHE A 23 44.63 7.03 17.52
N SER A 24 45.84 6.47 17.59
CA SER A 24 46.06 5.15 18.17
C SER A 24 45.88 5.16 19.69
N ALA A 25 46.32 6.22 20.39
CA ALA A 25 46.04 6.42 21.81
C ALA A 25 44.53 6.56 22.07
N TYR A 26 43.80 7.25 21.20
CA TYR A 26 42.36 7.41 21.28
C TYR A 26 41.61 6.07 21.07
N ALA A 27 41.98 5.31 20.05
CA ALA A 27 41.38 4.01 19.74
C ALA A 27 41.71 2.94 20.81
N THR A 28 42.94 2.93 21.35
CA THR A 28 43.36 1.99 22.40
C THR A 28 42.80 2.32 23.77
N ALA A 29 42.47 3.60 24.04
CA ALA A 29 41.74 4.02 25.23
C ALA A 29 40.24 3.59 25.21
N GLY A 30 39.81 2.89 24.17
CA GLY A 30 38.41 2.43 24.02
C GLY A 30 37.42 3.58 23.81
N LEU A 31 37.92 4.77 23.46
CA LEU A 31 37.06 5.92 23.19
C LEU A 31 36.36 5.72 21.84
N PRO A 32 35.05 6.05 21.75
CA PRO A 32 34.29 5.84 20.53
C PRO A 32 34.91 6.66 19.41
N ILE A 33 35.43 5.97 18.38
CA ILE A 33 35.96 6.62 17.18
C ILE A 33 34.86 7.54 16.65
N PRO A 34 35.11 8.86 16.51
CA PRO A 34 34.12 9.76 15.93
C PRO A 34 33.80 9.23 14.54
N ALA A 35 32.57 8.78 14.35
CA ALA A 35 32.10 8.31 13.06
C ALA A 35 32.36 9.43 12.05
N SER A 36 33.11 9.13 10.98
CA SER A 36 33.30 10.10 9.90
C SER A 36 31.92 10.52 9.38
N GLN A 37 31.76 11.78 9.00
CA GLN A 37 30.49 12.28 8.44
C GLN A 37 29.99 11.38 7.30
N GLU A 38 30.90 10.90 6.46
CA GLU A 38 30.64 9.96 5.37
C GLU A 38 30.07 8.60 5.85
N PHE A 39 30.53 8.07 6.98
CA PHE A 39 29.98 6.84 7.56
C PHE A 39 28.57 7.06 8.13
N VAL A 40 28.34 8.20 8.78
CA VAL A 40 27.01 8.55 9.30
C VAL A 40 26.03 8.78 8.14
N GLU A 41 26.42 9.52 7.11
CA GLU A 41 25.62 9.76 5.90
C GLU A 41 25.27 8.44 5.19
N ALA A 42 26.25 7.54 5.01
CA ALA A 42 26.01 6.23 4.42
C ALA A 42 25.05 5.36 5.25
N LYS A 43 25.15 5.40 6.58
CA LYS A 43 24.24 4.67 7.47
C LYS A 43 22.83 5.25 7.48
N VAL A 44 22.70 6.58 7.52
CA VAL A 44 21.41 7.27 7.44
C VAL A 44 20.75 7.01 6.10
N GLY A 45 21.49 7.10 4.99
CA GLY A 45 20.99 6.76 3.66
C GLY A 45 20.45 5.33 3.59
N ALA A 46 21.22 4.35 4.09
CA ALA A 46 20.78 2.95 4.14
C ALA A 46 19.54 2.71 5.02
N VAL A 47 19.34 3.49 6.08
CA VAL A 47 18.12 3.42 6.90
C VAL A 47 16.94 4.04 6.16
N VAL A 48 17.12 5.19 5.52
CA VAL A 48 16.08 5.84 4.71
C VAL A 48 15.64 4.94 3.56
N ASP A 49 16.57 4.32 2.86
CA ASP A 49 16.26 3.38 1.77
C ASP A 49 15.45 2.18 2.26
N ARG A 50 15.79 1.62 3.43
CA ARG A 50 15.01 0.54 4.05
C ARG A 50 13.61 0.97 4.48
N ILE A 51 13.46 2.19 4.98
CA ILE A 51 12.15 2.76 5.35
C ILE A 51 11.31 2.90 4.08
N ASN A 52 11.87 3.51 3.03
CA ASN A 52 11.19 3.66 1.75
C ASN A 52 10.77 2.31 1.14
N GLU A 53 11.65 1.31 1.18
CA GLU A 53 11.32 -0.05 0.72
C GLU A 53 10.20 -0.68 1.56
N SER A 54 10.27 -0.54 2.89
CA SER A 54 9.23 -1.03 3.80
C SER A 54 7.87 -0.36 3.54
N ASP A 55 7.85 0.95 3.31
CA ASP A 55 6.64 1.72 3.02
C ASP A 55 6.02 1.31 1.68
N VAL A 56 6.85 1.08 0.64
CA VAL A 56 6.39 0.56 -0.65
C VAL A 56 5.80 -0.84 -0.51
N VAL A 57 6.44 -1.72 0.27
CA VAL A 57 5.92 -3.08 0.50
C VAL A 57 4.63 -3.04 1.31
N MET A 58 4.50 -2.14 2.30
CA MET A 58 3.24 -1.98 3.04
C MET A 58 2.13 -1.40 2.19
N GLY A 59 2.41 -0.39 1.36
CA GLY A 59 1.44 0.14 0.39
C GLY A 59 0.85 -0.96 -0.47
N LYS A 60 1.71 -1.80 -1.06
CA LYS A 60 1.27 -2.96 -1.86
C LYS A 60 0.40 -3.95 -1.08
N LYS A 61 0.70 -4.22 0.19
CA LYS A 61 -0.13 -5.11 1.02
C LYS A 61 -1.50 -4.50 1.31
N ILE A 62 -1.56 -3.19 1.57
CA ILE A 62 -2.81 -2.46 1.79
C ILE A 62 -3.68 -2.49 0.52
N ASP A 63 -3.07 -2.30 -0.65
CA ASP A 63 -3.78 -2.36 -1.94
C ASP A 63 -4.38 -3.75 -2.20
N VAL A 64 -3.62 -4.81 -1.91
CA VAL A 64 -4.10 -6.21 -2.03
C VAL A 64 -5.26 -6.50 -1.07
N LEU A 65 -5.18 -6.06 0.18
CA LEU A 65 -6.26 -6.22 1.16
C LEU A 65 -7.51 -5.44 0.74
N SER A 66 -7.31 -4.23 0.23
CA SER A 66 -8.39 -3.39 -0.28
C SER A 66 -9.08 -4.05 -1.48
N ALA A 67 -8.31 -4.58 -2.44
CA ALA A 67 -8.86 -5.33 -3.58
C ALA A 67 -9.66 -6.57 -3.12
N THR A 68 -9.12 -7.35 -2.18
CA THR A 68 -9.81 -8.53 -1.61
C THR A 68 -11.14 -8.15 -0.94
N THR A 69 -11.17 -7.02 -0.24
CA THR A 69 -12.38 -6.53 0.43
C THR A 69 -13.46 -6.14 -0.59
N LEU A 70 -13.06 -5.45 -1.67
CA LEU A 70 -13.98 -5.11 -2.77
C LEU A 70 -14.49 -6.38 -3.48
N GLU A 71 -13.66 -7.42 -3.63
CA GLU A 71 -14.11 -8.71 -4.19
C GLU A 71 -15.15 -9.41 -3.31
N LEU A 72 -15.00 -9.35 -1.98
CA LEU A 72 -16.00 -9.87 -1.05
C LEU A 72 -17.33 -9.11 -1.19
N GLN A 73 -17.28 -7.78 -1.32
CA GLN A 73 -18.46 -6.98 -1.59
C GLN A 73 -19.15 -7.40 -2.90
N ARG A 74 -18.38 -7.64 -3.96
CA ARG A 74 -18.93 -8.15 -5.23
C ARG A 74 -19.59 -9.52 -5.09
N LYS A 75 -19.00 -10.44 -4.33
CA LYS A 75 -19.63 -11.74 -4.05
C LYS A 75 -20.97 -11.58 -3.32
N SER A 76 -21.06 -10.64 -2.38
CA SER A 76 -22.32 -10.30 -1.71
C SER A 76 -23.37 -9.78 -2.70
N ILE A 77 -22.99 -8.87 -3.60
CA ILE A 77 -23.89 -8.36 -4.66
C ILE A 77 -24.41 -9.51 -5.54
N VAL A 78 -23.55 -10.46 -5.94
CA VAL A 78 -23.97 -11.62 -6.74
C VAL A 78 -25.03 -12.45 -6.01
N GLN A 79 -24.86 -12.68 -4.71
CA GLN A 79 -25.83 -13.41 -3.90
C GLN A 79 -27.15 -12.64 -3.75
N GLN A 80 -27.09 -11.34 -3.51
CA GLN A 80 -28.27 -10.47 -3.43
C GLN A 80 -29.05 -10.46 -4.75
N ARG A 81 -28.35 -10.31 -5.89
CA ARG A 81 -28.97 -10.39 -7.22
C ARG A 81 -29.65 -11.73 -7.47
N ALA A 82 -29.02 -12.84 -7.08
CA ALA A 82 -29.63 -14.15 -7.20
C ALA A 82 -30.93 -14.24 -6.40
N ARG A 83 -30.89 -13.82 -5.12
CA ARG A 83 -32.08 -13.78 -4.25
C ARG A 83 -33.20 -12.92 -4.84
N LEU A 84 -32.88 -11.71 -5.29
CA LEU A 84 -33.85 -10.78 -5.87
C LEU A 84 -34.47 -11.31 -7.17
N ARG A 85 -33.69 -12.00 -8.02
CA ARG A 85 -34.23 -12.67 -9.21
C ARG A 85 -35.23 -13.77 -8.87
N TYR A 86 -34.97 -14.54 -7.81
CA TYR A 86 -35.93 -15.52 -7.31
C TYR A 86 -37.21 -14.84 -6.80
N GLU A 87 -37.07 -13.77 -6.01
CA GLU A 87 -38.21 -13.01 -5.48
C GLU A 87 -39.04 -12.38 -6.61
N PHE A 88 -38.39 -11.81 -7.62
CA PHE A 88 -39.04 -11.26 -8.81
C PHE A 88 -39.85 -12.32 -9.56
N GLY A 89 -39.24 -13.49 -9.80
CA GLY A 89 -39.93 -14.61 -10.45
C GLY A 89 -41.13 -15.11 -9.63
N ALA A 90 -40.98 -15.18 -8.31
CA ALA A 90 -42.07 -15.56 -7.41
C ALA A 90 -43.22 -14.55 -7.42
N ASN A 91 -42.92 -13.25 -7.33
CA ASN A 91 -43.93 -12.19 -7.38
C ASN A 91 -44.69 -12.17 -8.71
N THR A 92 -43.97 -12.34 -9.83
CA THR A 92 -44.57 -12.42 -11.16
C THR A 92 -45.49 -13.64 -11.27
N ALA A 93 -45.05 -14.81 -10.79
CA ALA A 93 -45.87 -16.01 -10.80
C ALA A 93 -47.13 -15.88 -9.92
N LEU A 94 -47.00 -15.27 -8.73
CA LEU A 94 -48.11 -15.02 -7.82
C LEU A 94 -49.10 -13.99 -8.38
N ALA A 95 -48.62 -12.95 -9.06
CA ALA A 95 -49.46 -11.90 -9.64
C ALA A 95 -50.49 -12.45 -10.64
N THR A 96 -50.14 -13.50 -11.39
CA THR A 96 -51.06 -14.16 -12.34
C THR A 96 -52.24 -14.87 -11.67
N LYS A 97 -52.14 -15.18 -10.37
CA LYS A 97 -53.14 -15.93 -9.59
C LYS A 97 -53.82 -15.06 -8.53
N ALA A 98 -53.41 -13.81 -8.39
CA ALA A 98 -53.85 -12.91 -7.35
C ALA A 98 -55.13 -12.16 -7.75
N ASP A 99 -55.94 -11.78 -6.75
CA ASP A 99 -57.02 -10.83 -6.92
C ASP A 99 -56.48 -9.42 -7.24
N ALA A 100 -57.34 -8.54 -7.76
CA ALA A 100 -56.92 -7.25 -8.33
C ALA A 100 -56.10 -6.39 -7.35
N VAL A 101 -56.45 -6.38 -6.06
CA VAL A 101 -55.74 -5.57 -5.05
C VAL A 101 -54.36 -6.15 -4.75
N ARG A 102 -54.26 -7.47 -4.56
CA ARG A 102 -52.98 -8.14 -4.31
C ARG A 102 -52.07 -8.11 -5.54
N ARG A 103 -52.63 -8.19 -6.74
CA ARG A 103 -51.88 -8.10 -7.99
C ARG A 103 -51.13 -6.77 -8.10
N VAL A 104 -51.79 -5.65 -7.80
CA VAL A 104 -51.14 -4.32 -7.81
C VAL A 104 -49.97 -4.26 -6.82
N ALA A 105 -50.13 -4.82 -5.63
CA ALA A 105 -49.04 -4.86 -4.64
C ALA A 105 -47.85 -5.72 -5.12
N LEU A 106 -48.13 -6.87 -5.75
CA LEU A 106 -47.11 -7.77 -6.31
C LEU A 106 -46.38 -7.15 -7.50
N GLU A 107 -47.10 -6.48 -8.40
CA GLU A 107 -46.53 -5.75 -9.55
C GLU A 107 -45.65 -4.59 -9.09
N ARG A 108 -46.09 -3.84 -8.07
CA ARG A 108 -45.26 -2.80 -7.46
C ARG A 108 -43.98 -3.37 -6.86
N ARG A 109 -44.08 -4.46 -6.09
CA ARG A 109 -42.88 -5.09 -5.50
C ARG A 109 -41.95 -5.64 -6.58
N ALA A 110 -42.47 -6.17 -7.68
CA ALA A 110 -41.67 -6.61 -8.82
C ALA A 110 -40.94 -5.43 -9.49
N ALA A 111 -41.58 -4.27 -9.62
CA ALA A 111 -40.94 -3.05 -10.12
C ALA A 111 -39.83 -2.57 -9.18
N GLU A 112 -40.08 -2.52 -7.87
CA GLU A 112 -39.07 -2.16 -6.86
C GLU A 112 -37.85 -3.10 -6.92
N ILE A 113 -38.07 -4.42 -7.05
CA ILE A 113 -36.97 -5.38 -7.24
C ILE A 113 -36.21 -5.13 -8.54
N SER A 114 -36.89 -4.74 -9.62
CA SER A 114 -36.22 -4.39 -10.88
C SER A 114 -35.30 -3.19 -10.72
N ASP A 115 -35.72 -2.17 -9.97
CA ASP A 115 -34.91 -0.99 -9.67
C ASP A 115 -33.70 -1.37 -8.79
N GLU A 116 -33.91 -2.18 -7.74
CA GLU A 116 -32.86 -2.72 -6.88
C GLU A 116 -31.82 -3.53 -7.70
N LEU A 117 -32.27 -4.36 -8.65
CA LEU A 117 -31.38 -5.11 -9.54
C LEU A 117 -30.54 -4.20 -10.44
N ALA A 118 -31.12 -3.11 -10.94
CA ALA A 118 -30.42 -2.13 -11.78
C ALA A 118 -29.41 -1.29 -10.98
N GLU A 119 -29.65 -1.05 -9.69
CA GLU A 119 -28.69 -0.43 -8.78
C GLU A 119 -27.51 -1.38 -8.49
N LEU A 120 -27.79 -2.63 -8.13
CA LEU A 120 -26.75 -3.63 -7.89
C LEU A 120 -25.86 -3.90 -9.11
N ASP A 121 -26.39 -3.77 -10.32
CA ASP A 121 -25.62 -3.86 -11.57
C ASP A 121 -24.64 -2.69 -11.73
N ARG A 122 -25.06 -1.46 -11.36
CA ARG A 122 -24.18 -0.29 -11.37
C ARG A 122 -23.08 -0.42 -10.32
N ASP A 123 -23.44 -0.88 -9.12
CA ASP A 123 -22.48 -1.09 -8.04
C ASP A 123 -21.43 -2.15 -8.37
N ASP A 124 -21.81 -3.28 -9.00
CA ASP A 124 -20.83 -4.29 -9.42
C ASP A 124 -19.86 -3.73 -10.47
N VAL A 125 -20.33 -2.85 -11.38
CA VAL A 125 -19.47 -2.19 -12.37
C VAL A 125 -18.49 -1.22 -11.70
N ASP A 126 -18.95 -0.39 -10.76
CA ASP A 126 -18.06 0.53 -10.02
C ASP A 126 -17.00 -0.24 -9.22
N LEU A 127 -17.41 -1.30 -8.50
CA LEU A 127 -16.48 -2.13 -7.75
C LEU A 127 -15.44 -2.81 -8.64
N ARG A 128 -15.82 -3.27 -9.84
CA ARG A 128 -14.86 -3.81 -10.82
C ARG A 128 -13.83 -2.76 -11.23
N ALA A 129 -14.28 -1.55 -11.58
CA ALA A 129 -13.37 -0.47 -11.97
C ALA A 129 -12.39 -0.11 -10.84
N ARG A 130 -12.87 -0.09 -9.59
CA ARG A 130 -12.02 0.15 -8.41
C ARG A 130 -11.01 -0.96 -8.16
N ILE A 131 -11.40 -2.23 -8.31
CA ILE A 131 -10.49 -3.37 -8.20
C ILE A 131 -9.43 -3.31 -9.29
N ASP A 132 -9.82 -3.04 -10.54
CA ASP A 132 -8.90 -2.97 -11.66
C ASP A 132 -7.87 -1.85 -11.46
N LYS A 133 -8.29 -0.70 -10.92
CA LYS A 133 -7.39 0.41 -10.55
C LYS A 133 -6.38 0.01 -9.47
N LEU A 134 -6.78 -0.75 -8.45
CA LEU A 134 -5.89 -1.22 -7.39
C LEU A 134 -4.92 -2.32 -7.84
N ARG A 135 -5.19 -2.96 -8.98
CA ARG A 135 -4.35 -4.04 -9.53
C ARG A 135 -3.36 -3.54 -10.60
N GLN A 136 -3.47 -2.30 -11.05
CA GLN A 136 -2.50 -1.72 -11.98
C GLN A 136 -1.15 -1.53 -11.28
N PRO A 137 -0.04 -1.92 -11.93
CA PRO A 137 1.31 -1.91 -11.34
C PRO A 137 1.87 -0.49 -11.10
#